data_AF-A0A5R2MYW4-F1
#
_entry.id   AF-A0A5R2MYW4-F1
#
_cell.length_a   1.000
_cell.length_b   1.000
_cell.length_c   1.000
_cell.angle_alpha   90.00
_cell.angle_beta   90.00
_cell.angle_gamma   90.00
#
_symmetry.space_group_name_H-M   'P 1'
#
loop_
_entity.id
_entity.type
_entity.pdbx_description
1 polymer ?
#
loop_
_entity_poly.entity_id
_entity_poly.type
_entity_poly.pdbx_seq_one_letter_code
_entity_poly.pdbx_strand_id
1 'polypeptide(L)'
;AAIGIMLFALFLLWLFTAQSIYTSLFGSEPPASVGAFLRDVLTTKKGWTLILLGNAAGLVFAVVVLATTVVAFPLLLDRDVGAVSAIETSARAVMANPLQMALWGLIVAVLLVIGSIPLFAGLA
;
A
#
# COMPACT_ATOMS: atom_id res chain seq x y z
N ALA A 1 19.51 -4.73 6.51
CA ALA A 1 19.25 -3.29 6.32
C ALA A 1 18.64 -2.95 4.95
N ALA A 2 19.19 -3.45 3.83
CA ALA A 2 18.78 -3.03 2.48
C ALA A 2 17.26 -3.09 2.18
N ILE A 3 16.56 -4.18 2.51
CA ILE A 3 15.10 -4.28 2.30
C ILE A 3 14.35 -3.23 3.11
N GLY A 4 14.76 -2.97 4.36
CA GLY A 4 14.15 -1.94 5.20
C GLY A 4 14.32 -0.53 4.60
N ILE A 5 15.50 -0.22 4.06
CA ILE A 5 15.75 1.06 3.38
C ILE A 5 14.88 1.19 2.12
N MET A 6 14.77 0.13 1.33
CA MET A 6 13.91 0.09 0.15
C MET A 6 12.44 0.33 0.52
N LEU A 7 11.93 -0.35 1.55
CA LEU A 7 10.56 -0.18 2.02
C LEU A 7 10.31 1.22 2.58
N PHE A 8 11.28 1.78 3.30
CA PHE A 8 11.19 3.15 3.78
C PHE A 8 11.13 4.17 2.63
N ALA A 9 11.95 3.99 1.59
CA ALA A 9 11.91 4.84 0.40
C ALA A 9 10.56 4.72 -0.34
N LEU A 10 10.04 3.49 -0.50
CA LEU A 10 8.70 3.26 -1.07
C LEU A 10 7.60 3.91 -0.24
N PHE A 11 7.70 3.84 1.09
CA PHE A 11 6.75 4.50 1.99
C PHE A 11 6.77 6.02 1.84
N LEU A 12 7.95 6.64 1.78
CA LEU A 12 8.07 8.09 1.53
C LEU A 12 7.51 8.50 0.16
N LEU A 13 7.77 7.69 -0.88
CA LEU A 13 7.25 7.93 -2.22
C LEU A 13 5.72 7.80 -2.27
N TRP A 14 5.18 6.82 -1.55
CA TRP A 14 3.73 6.66 -1.38
C TRP A 14 3.11 7.85 -0.64
N LEU A 15 3.72 8.30 0.47
CA LEU A 15 3.26 9.49 1.21
C LEU A 15 3.26 10.73 0.32
N PHE A 16 4.34 10.94 -0.44
CA PHE A 16 4.43 12.07 -1.36
C PHE A 16 3.34 12.00 -2.45
N THR A 17 3.09 10.81 -2.99
CA THR A 17 2.04 10.59 -3.99
C THR A 17 0.65 10.84 -3.41
N ALA A 18 0.36 10.31 -2.22
CA ALA A 18 -0.91 10.54 -1.53
C ALA A 18 -1.13 12.03 -1.26
N GLN A 19 -0.10 12.73 -0.77
CA GLN A 19 -0.16 14.16 -0.53
C GLN A 19 -0.35 14.95 -1.83
N SER A 20 0.33 14.58 -2.91
CA SER A 20 0.18 15.23 -4.22
C SER A 20 -1.22 15.06 -4.80
N ILE A 21 -1.82 13.88 -4.69
CA ILE A 21 -3.20 13.64 -5.11
C ILE A 21 -4.15 14.52 -4.27
N TYR A 22 -3.96 14.53 -2.94
CA TYR A 22 -4.78 15.36 -2.05
C TYR A 22 -4.70 16.84 -2.41
N THR A 23 -3.50 17.42 -2.50
CA THR A 23 -3.31 18.84 -2.74
C THR A 23 -3.75 19.27 -4.13
N SER A 24 -3.70 18.38 -5.12
CA SER A 24 -4.23 18.65 -6.46
C SER A 24 -5.76 18.82 -6.49
N LEU A 25 -6.48 18.23 -5.53
CA LEU A 25 -7.95 18.22 -5.48
C LEU A 25 -8.53 19.17 -4.41
N PHE A 26 -7.86 19.29 -3.27
CA PHE A 26 -8.33 20.04 -2.10
C PHE A 26 -7.47 21.28 -1.79
N GLY A 27 -6.36 21.47 -2.50
CA GLY A 27 -5.41 22.53 -2.19
C GLY A 27 -4.54 22.23 -0.97
N SER A 28 -3.74 23.22 -0.59
CA SER A 28 -2.79 23.13 0.53
C SER A 28 -3.43 23.43 1.89
N GLU A 29 -4.67 23.94 1.89
CA GLU A 29 -5.35 24.32 3.12
C GLU A 29 -5.89 23.07 3.85
N PRO A 30 -5.67 22.97 5.17
CA PRO A 30 -6.23 21.88 5.94
C PRO A 30 -7.76 22.00 5.99
N PRO A 31 -8.48 20.87 6.06
CA PRO A 31 -9.93 20.92 6.17
C PRO A 31 -10.35 21.58 7.48
N ALA A 32 -11.44 22.36 7.44
CA ALA A 32 -11.94 23.12 8.60
C ALA A 32 -12.28 22.23 9.81
N SER A 33 -12.64 20.97 9.59
CA SER A 33 -12.79 19.95 10.63
C SER A 33 -12.80 18.55 10.01
N VAL A 34 -12.62 17.52 10.83
CA VAL A 34 -12.76 16.11 10.41
C VAL A 34 -14.16 15.84 9.85
N GLY A 35 -15.22 16.38 10.47
CA GLY A 35 -16.59 16.19 10.00
C GLY A 35 -16.86 16.83 8.63
N ALA A 36 -16.31 18.04 8.41
CA ALA A 36 -16.39 18.71 7.12
C ALA A 36 -15.63 17.94 6.04
N PHE A 37 -14.43 17.43 6.37
CA PHE A 37 -13.63 16.60 5.47
C PHE A 37 -14.37 15.31 5.07
N LEU A 38 -14.94 14.58 6.04
CA LEU A 38 -15.68 13.35 5.76
C LEU A 38 -16.89 13.61 4.88
N ARG A 39 -17.64 14.70 5.12
CA ARG A 39 -18.75 15.10 4.26
C ARG A 39 -18.26 15.36 2.84
N ASP A 40 -17.22 16.18 2.68
CA ASP A 40 -16.66 16.50 1.38
C ASP A 40 -16.18 15.25 0.63
N VAL A 41 -15.46 14.36 1.31
CA VAL A 41 -14.92 13.13 0.71
C VAL A 41 -16.03 12.18 0.24
N LEU A 42 -17.11 12.03 1.01
CA LEU A 42 -18.16 11.07 0.74
C LEU A 42 -19.26 11.60 -0.19
N THR A 43 -19.49 12.91 -0.24
CA THR A 43 -20.64 13.49 -0.95
C THR A 43 -20.27 14.31 -2.19
N THR A 44 -18.99 14.57 -2.45
CA THR A 44 -18.57 15.45 -3.56
C THR A 44 -17.77 14.71 -4.63
N LYS A 45 -17.86 15.18 -5.88
CA LYS A 45 -17.09 14.61 -7.00
C LYS A 45 -15.58 14.61 -6.73
N LYS A 46 -15.03 15.70 -6.17
CA LYS A 46 -13.61 15.78 -5.79
C LYS A 46 -13.23 14.71 -4.75
N GLY A 47 -14.12 14.43 -3.80
CA GLY A 47 -13.96 13.38 -2.79
C GLY A 47 -13.90 11.97 -3.39
N TRP A 48 -14.84 11.66 -4.28
CA TRP A 48 -14.82 10.38 -5.01
C TRP A 48 -13.60 10.23 -5.92
N THR A 49 -13.17 11.32 -6.59
CA THR A 49 -11.92 11.33 -7.35
C THR A 49 -10.70 11.04 -6.45
N LEU A 50 -10.65 11.64 -5.25
CA LEU A 50 -9.60 11.36 -4.26
C LEU A 50 -9.60 9.89 -3.84
N ILE A 51 -10.77 9.31 -3.54
CA ILE A 51 -10.90 7.89 -3.17
C ILE A 51 -10.38 7.00 -4.31
N LEU A 52 -10.84 7.22 -5.55
CA LEU A 52 -10.48 6.36 -6.68
C LEU A 52 -8.99 6.48 -7.03
N LEU A 53 -8.45 7.69 -7.17
CA LEU A 53 -7.04 7.91 -7.49
C LEU A 53 -6.12 7.46 -6.36
N GLY A 54 -6.49 7.74 -5.11
CA GLY A 54 -5.74 7.32 -3.93
C GLY A 54 -5.65 5.80 -3.82
N ASN A 55 -6.77 5.09 -4.01
CA ASN A 55 -6.78 3.62 -4.01
C ASN A 55 -6.03 3.04 -5.21
N ALA A 56 -6.16 3.63 -6.41
CA ALA A 56 -5.44 3.18 -7.59
C ALA A 56 -3.91 3.33 -7.41
N ALA A 57 -3.45 4.48 -6.92
CA ALA A 57 -2.04 4.69 -6.59
C ALA A 57 -1.58 3.72 -5.50
N GLY A 58 -2.34 3.60 -4.41
CA GLY A 58 -2.06 2.66 -3.32
C GLY A 58 -1.93 1.21 -3.81
N LEU A 59 -2.79 0.77 -4.72
CA LEU A 59 -2.72 -0.56 -5.33
C LEU A 59 -1.41 -0.78 -6.08
N VAL A 60 -0.92 0.22 -6.83
CA VAL A 60 0.38 0.12 -7.53
C VAL A 60 1.52 -0.08 -6.52
N PHE A 61 1.56 0.71 -5.45
CA PHE A 61 2.57 0.54 -4.40
C PHE A 61 2.45 -0.81 -3.70
N ALA A 62 1.23 -1.26 -3.39
CA ALA A 62 0.97 -2.55 -2.76
C ALA A 62 1.47 -3.71 -3.64
N VAL A 63 1.24 -3.65 -4.96
CA VAL A 63 1.74 -4.67 -5.90
C VAL A 63 3.27 -4.69 -5.92
N VAL A 64 3.93 -3.53 -5.96
CA VAL A 64 5.39 -3.45 -5.92
C VAL A 64 5.94 -4.03 -4.61
N VAL A 65 5.36 -3.67 -3.47
CA VAL A 65 5.79 -4.18 -2.16
C VAL A 65 5.55 -5.69 -2.08
N LEU A 66 4.39 -6.19 -2.48
CA LEU A 66 4.09 -7.61 -2.49
C LEU A 66 5.08 -8.38 -3.37
N ALA A 67 5.29 -7.91 -4.60
CA ALA A 67 6.20 -8.55 -5.55
C ALA A 67 7.63 -8.63 -5.02
N THR A 68 8.10 -7.60 -4.33
CA THR A 68 9.48 -7.52 -3.84
C THR A 68 9.69 -8.20 -2.48
N THR A 69 8.64 -8.43 -1.68
CA THR A 69 8.80 -8.86 -0.28
C THR A 69 8.07 -10.13 0.15
N VAL A 70 7.09 -10.63 -0.61
CA VAL A 70 6.21 -11.74 -0.19
C VAL A 70 6.98 -12.98 0.29
N VAL A 71 8.13 -13.28 -0.31
CA VAL A 71 9.02 -14.36 0.14
C VAL A 71 10.43 -13.89 0.53
N ALA A 72 10.74 -12.59 0.41
CA ALA A 72 12.09 -12.09 0.64
C ALA A 72 12.51 -12.21 2.12
N PHE A 73 11.62 -11.89 3.06
CA PHE A 73 11.92 -12.00 4.49
C PHE A 73 12.08 -13.45 4.95
N PRO A 74 11.14 -14.38 4.69
CA PRO A 74 11.33 -15.80 5.03
C PRO A 74 12.61 -16.36 4.41
N LEU A 75 12.90 -16.04 3.15
CA LEU A 75 14.09 -16.53 2.46
C LEU A 75 15.39 -16.04 3.11
N LEU A 76 15.45 -14.79 3.58
CA LEU A 76 16.60 -14.28 4.31
C LEU A 76 16.77 -14.91 5.71
N LEU A 77 15.69 -15.40 6.31
CA LEU A 77 15.74 -16.09 7.61
C LEU A 77 16.15 -17.56 7.45
N ASP A 78 15.65 -18.22 6.41
CA ASP A 78 15.87 -19.66 6.17
C ASP A 78 17.18 -19.96 5.43
N ARG A 79 17.71 -18.99 4.67
CA ARG A 79 18.86 -19.17 3.78
C ARG A 79 19.82 -17.99 3.93
N ASP A 80 21.12 -18.29 3.95
CA ASP A 80 22.16 -17.28 3.92
C ASP A 80 22.31 -16.69 2.50
N VAL A 81 21.41 -15.77 2.15
CA VAL A 81 21.38 -15.08 0.86
C VAL A 81 21.36 -13.56 1.02
N GLY A 82 21.86 -12.85 0.00
CA GLY A 82 21.81 -11.39 -0.03
C GLY A 82 20.42 -10.84 -0.34
N ALA A 83 20.16 -9.60 0.10
CA ALA A 83 18.88 -8.91 -0.10
C ALA A 83 18.44 -8.82 -1.57
N VAL A 84 19.38 -8.58 -2.51
CA VAL A 84 19.07 -8.51 -3.94
C VAL A 84 18.54 -9.83 -4.45
N SER A 85 19.24 -10.94 -4.14
CA SER A 85 18.81 -12.29 -4.52
C SER A 85 17.43 -12.63 -3.94
N ALA A 86 17.14 -12.20 -2.71
CA ALA A 86 15.85 -12.41 -2.08
C ALA A 86 14.72 -11.63 -2.77
N ILE A 87 14.94 -10.36 -3.10
CA ILE A 87 13.98 -9.51 -3.82
C ILE A 87 13.71 -10.08 -5.22
N GLU A 88 14.76 -10.45 -5.97
CA GLU A 88 14.60 -11.03 -7.30
C GLU A 88 13.85 -12.36 -7.26
N THR A 89 14.14 -13.20 -6.26
CA THR A 89 13.44 -14.47 -6.07
C THR A 89 11.97 -14.24 -5.75
N SER A 90 11.67 -13.20 -4.96
CA SER A 90 10.29 -12.78 -4.71
C SER A 90 9.59 -12.33 -5.99
N ALA A 91 10.23 -11.47 -6.79
CA ALA A 91 9.66 -11.02 -8.05
C ALA A 91 9.43 -12.21 -9.02
N ARG A 92 10.39 -13.13 -9.12
CA ARG A 92 10.25 -14.36 -9.92
C ARG A 92 9.11 -15.24 -9.42
N ALA A 93 8.94 -15.40 -8.11
CA ALA A 93 7.84 -16.17 -7.54
C ALA A 93 6.48 -15.58 -7.93
N VAL A 94 6.36 -14.25 -7.94
CA VAL A 94 5.15 -13.54 -8.39
C VAL A 94 4.91 -13.67 -9.88
N MET A 95 5.93 -13.49 -10.71
CA MET A 95 5.81 -13.65 -12.16
C MET A 95 5.48 -15.09 -12.58
N ALA A 96 5.99 -16.09 -11.87
CA ALA A 96 5.72 -17.49 -12.14
C ALA A 96 4.32 -17.94 -11.69
N ASN A 97 3.73 -17.27 -10.70
CA ASN A 97 2.44 -17.64 -10.10
C ASN A 97 1.51 -16.41 -9.93
N PRO A 98 1.20 -15.67 -10.99
CA PRO A 98 0.54 -14.37 -10.89
C PRO A 98 -0.88 -14.48 -10.32
N LEU A 99 -1.62 -15.54 -10.69
CA LEU A 99 -2.98 -15.75 -10.20
C LEU A 99 -3.00 -16.05 -8.70
N GLN A 100 -2.13 -16.95 -8.25
CA GLN A 100 -2.03 -17.35 -6.85
C GLN A 100 -1.60 -16.16 -5.98
N MET A 101 -0.66 -15.36 -6.46
CA MET A 101 -0.19 -14.18 -5.74
C MET A 101 -1.23 -13.04 -5.74
N ALA A 102 -2.01 -12.89 -6.81
CA ALA A 102 -3.13 -11.96 -6.83
C ALA A 102 -4.23 -12.38 -5.85
N LEU A 103 -4.58 -13.67 -5.79
CA LEU A 103 -5.53 -14.21 -4.82
C LEU A 103 -5.04 -14.03 -3.38
N TRP A 104 -3.76 -14.30 -3.14
CA TRP A 104 -3.16 -14.06 -1.82
C TRP A 104 -3.20 -12.58 -1.43
N GLY A 105 -2.80 -11.69 -2.34
CA GLY A 105 -2.89 -10.24 -2.12
C GLY A 105 -4.32 -9.78 -1.85
N LEU A 106 -5.31 -10.36 -2.56
CA LEU A 106 -6.72 -10.07 -2.34
C LEU A 106 -7.20 -10.52 -0.95
N ILE A 107 -6.79 -11.72 -0.49
CA ILE A 107 -7.11 -12.20 0.85
C ILE A 107 -6.57 -11.22 1.90
N VAL A 108 -5.30 -10.82 1.79
CA VAL A 108 -4.69 -9.84 2.70
C VAL A 108 -5.45 -8.51 2.67
N ALA A 109 -5.79 -8.00 1.48
CA ALA A 109 -6.53 -6.75 1.33
C ALA A 109 -7.93 -6.82 1.98
N VAL A 110 -8.68 -7.90 1.76
CA VAL A 110 -10.01 -8.10 2.36
C VAL A 110 -9.91 -8.21 3.88
N LEU A 111 -8.94 -8.97 4.39
CA LEU A 111 -8.73 -9.10 5.83
C LEU A 111 -8.34 -7.76 6.47
N LEU A 112 -7.52 -6.94 5.80
CA LEU A 112 -7.18 -5.59 6.26
C LEU A 112 -8.42 -4.68 6.31
N VAL A 113 -9.27 -4.72 5.29
CA VAL A 113 -10.54 -3.96 5.29
C VAL A 113 -11.41 -4.39 6.46
N ILE A 114 -11.62 -5.70 6.64
CA ILE A 114 -12.41 -6.25 7.77
C ILE A 114 -11.82 -5.84 9.11
N GLY A 115 -10.49 -5.95 9.28
CA GLY A 115 -9.78 -5.58 10.51
C GLY A 115 -9.78 -4.07 10.79
N SER A 116 -9.98 -3.23 9.77
CA SER A 116 -10.07 -1.78 9.91
C SER A 116 -11.46 -1.29 10.35
N ILE A 117 -12.53 -2.05 10.05
CA ILE A 117 -13.92 -1.73 10.43
C ILE A 117 -14.08 -1.42 11.94
N PRO A 118 -13.53 -2.21 12.89
CA PRO A 118 -13.61 -1.90 14.32
C PRO A 118 -12.65 -0.78 14.75
N LEU A 119 -12.44 0.24 13.91
CA LEU A 119 -11.50 1.34 14.12
C LEU A 119 -10.07 0.86 14.41
N PHE A 120 -9.60 -0.11 13.63
CA PHE A 120 -8.26 -0.72 13.77
C PHE A 120 -7.99 -1.43 15.11
N ALA A 121 -9.00 -1.64 15.97
CA ALA A 121 -8.81 -2.30 17.27
C ALA A 121 -8.24 -3.74 17.18
N GLY A 122 -8.45 -4.42 16.06
CA GLY A 122 -7.87 -5.75 15.79
C GLY A 122 -6.51 -5.73 15.10
N LEU A 123 -5.96 -4.54 14.80
CA LEU A 123 -4.69 -4.33 14.11
C LEU A 123 -3.64 -3.60 14.98
N ALA A 124 -4.05 -3.08 16.15
CA ALA A 124 -3.21 -2.42 17.15
C ALA A 124 -2.68 -3.43 18.17
#